data_AF-A0A2D5C9U0-F1
#
_entry.id   AF-A0A2D5C9U0-F1
#
_cell.length_a   1.000
_cell.length_b   1.000
_cell.length_c   1.000
_cell.angle_alpha   90.00
_cell.angle_beta   90.00
_cell.angle_gamma   90.00
#
_symmetry.space_group_name_H-M   'P 1'
#
loop_
_entity.id
_entity.type
_entity.pdbx_description
1 polymer ?
#
loop_
_entity_poly.entity_id
_entity_poly.type
_entity_poly.pdbx_seq_one_letter_code
_entity_poly.pdbx_strand_id
1 'polypeptide(L)'
;MLNKIVDKISKDGSFSELFRTYLVGAFNLLFGLFLVYIFQFILLEFVSFPLRTYLTNIFQFIIGVIVSYFLSRKFIFKLKLNDGSYKEFFKYVSISFINLFVPLFVWFLINLWNENWQQNELYVLIITTLIHGSILPVKYLIYKFFVFKDSL
;
A
#
# COMPACT_ATOMS: atom_id res chain seq x y z
N MET A 1 7.99 -25.23 -10.97
CA MET A 1 6.97 -24.17 -10.77
C MET A 1 7.61 -22.81 -10.51
N LEU A 2 8.65 -22.74 -9.66
CA LEU A 2 9.47 -21.54 -9.40
C LEU A 2 10.01 -20.87 -10.69
N ASN A 3 10.61 -21.65 -11.61
CA ASN A 3 11.18 -21.09 -12.85
C ASN A 3 10.15 -20.40 -13.74
N LYS A 4 8.90 -20.87 -13.78
CA LYS A 4 7.81 -20.20 -14.52
C LYS A 4 7.39 -18.87 -13.88
N ILE A 5 7.49 -18.77 -12.54
CA ILE A 5 7.21 -17.53 -11.80
C ILE A 5 8.33 -16.53 -12.06
N VAL A 6 9.59 -16.97 -12.01
CA VAL A 6 10.78 -16.16 -12.31
C VAL A 6 10.73 -15.65 -13.76
N ASP A 7 10.40 -16.51 -14.73
CA ASP A 7 10.24 -16.10 -16.14
C ASP A 7 9.14 -15.05 -16.31
N LYS A 8 8.01 -15.21 -15.61
CA LYS A 8 6.88 -14.26 -15.68
C LYS A 8 7.19 -12.92 -15.00
N ILE A 9 8.08 -12.90 -14.01
CA ILE A 9 8.63 -11.68 -13.39
C ILE A 9 9.62 -11.00 -14.35
N SER A 10 10.40 -11.78 -15.11
CA SER A 10 11.46 -11.26 -15.98
C SER A 10 10.97 -10.66 -17.29
N LYS A 11 9.88 -11.18 -17.87
CA LYS A 11 9.34 -10.71 -19.16
C LYS A 11 8.79 -9.30 -19.09
N ASP A 12 9.00 -8.50 -20.12
CA ASP A 12 8.41 -7.15 -20.24
C ASP A 12 6.98 -7.24 -20.82
N GLY A 13 6.03 -6.58 -20.15
CA GLY A 13 4.62 -6.58 -20.54
C GLY A 13 3.66 -6.23 -19.40
N SER A 14 2.48 -5.72 -19.74
CA SER A 14 1.50 -5.25 -18.75
C SER A 14 1.08 -6.31 -17.73
N PHE A 15 1.06 -7.60 -18.11
CA PHE A 15 0.73 -8.67 -17.18
C PHE A 15 1.85 -8.93 -16.15
N SER A 16 3.12 -8.84 -16.56
CA SER A 16 4.25 -9.02 -15.63
C SER A 16 4.39 -7.84 -14.68
N GLU A 17 4.12 -6.62 -15.15
CA GLU A 17 4.07 -5.42 -14.31
C GLU A 17 2.93 -5.52 -13.28
N LEU A 18 1.74 -5.96 -13.71
CA LEU A 18 0.63 -6.20 -12.79
C LEU A 18 0.98 -7.26 -11.74
N PHE A 19 1.60 -8.37 -12.14
CA PHE A 19 2.06 -9.39 -11.19
C PHE A 19 3.08 -8.85 -10.19
N ARG A 20 4.06 -8.07 -10.65
CA ARG A 20 5.03 -7.39 -9.77
C ARG A 20 4.35 -6.36 -8.86
N THR A 21 3.26 -5.73 -9.32
CA THR A 21 2.43 -4.87 -8.47
C THR A 21 1.80 -5.66 -7.32
N TYR A 22 1.31 -6.87 -7.55
CA TYR A 22 0.81 -7.73 -6.47
C TYR A 22 1.91 -8.13 -5.48
N LEU A 23 3.12 -8.45 -5.97
CA LEU A 23 4.24 -8.77 -5.08
C LEU A 23 4.65 -7.58 -4.20
N VAL A 24 4.77 -6.39 -4.81
CA VAL A 24 5.05 -5.15 -4.07
C VAL A 24 3.89 -4.80 -3.13
N GLY A 25 2.65 -5.04 -3.55
CA GLY A 25 1.46 -4.88 -2.71
C GLY A 25 1.48 -5.77 -1.47
N ALA A 26 1.83 -7.05 -1.63
CA ALA A 26 1.97 -7.99 -0.52
C ALA A 26 3.09 -7.56 0.44
N PHE A 27 4.25 -7.16 -0.09
CA PHE A 27 5.33 -6.60 0.74
C PHE A 27 4.86 -5.37 1.51
N ASN A 28 4.20 -4.42 0.83
CA ASN A 28 3.69 -3.21 1.46
C ASN A 28 2.67 -3.49 2.56
N LEU A 29 1.82 -4.52 2.39
CA LEU A 29 0.88 -4.95 3.41
C LEU A 29 1.62 -5.47 4.65
N LEU A 30 2.56 -6.41 4.46
CA LEU A 30 3.35 -6.97 5.57
C LEU A 30 4.17 -5.89 6.28
N PHE A 31 4.82 -5.01 5.52
CA PHE A 31 5.57 -3.88 6.06
C PHE A 31 4.66 -2.89 6.79
N GLY A 32 3.46 -2.63 6.24
CA GLY A 32 2.44 -1.81 6.88
C GLY A 32 1.99 -2.39 8.22
N LEU A 33 1.66 -3.68 8.28
CA LEU A 33 1.30 -4.37 9.53
C LEU A 33 2.42 -4.33 10.55
N PHE A 34 3.67 -4.51 10.11
CA PHE A 34 4.84 -4.34 10.97
C PHE A 34 4.91 -2.92 11.56
N LEU A 35 4.73 -1.88 10.74
CA LEU A 35 4.70 -0.49 11.22
C LEU A 35 3.52 -0.22 12.16
N VAL A 36 2.33 -0.77 11.86
CA VAL A 36 1.17 -0.69 12.77
C VAL A 36 1.53 -1.25 14.13
N TYR A 37 2.19 -2.41 14.18
CA TYR A 37 2.61 -3.02 15.44
C TYR A 37 3.54 -2.11 16.24
N ILE A 38 4.59 -1.58 15.58
CA ILE A 38 5.54 -0.66 16.21
C ILE A 38 4.85 0.61 16.72
N PHE A 39 4.01 1.26 15.91
CA PHE A 39 3.36 2.50 16.32
C PHE A 39 2.29 2.28 17.39
N GLN A 40 1.41 1.29 17.23
CA GLN A 40 0.24 1.13 18.08
C GLN A 40 0.56 0.50 19.44
N PHE A 41 1.56 -0.38 19.50
CA PHE A 41 1.85 -1.15 20.72
C PHE A 41 3.16 -0.78 21.40
N ILE A 42 4.04 -0.02 20.74
CA ILE A 42 5.32 0.40 21.33
C ILE A 42 5.38 1.93 21.43
N LEU A 43 5.26 2.64 20.30
CA LEU A 43 5.53 4.08 20.29
C LEU A 43 4.38 4.93 20.83
N LEU A 44 3.12 4.56 20.56
CA LEU A 44 1.94 5.32 20.96
C LEU A 44 1.18 4.67 22.11
N GLU A 45 1.83 3.83 22.89
CA GLU A 45 1.21 3.12 24.03
C GLU A 45 0.55 4.09 25.03
N PHE A 46 1.04 5.32 25.13
CA PHE A 46 0.50 6.36 26.01
C PHE A 46 -0.75 7.07 25.47
N VAL A 47 -1.14 6.86 24.21
CA VAL A 47 -2.31 7.52 23.59
C VAL A 47 -3.55 6.64 23.77
N SER A 48 -4.69 7.18 24.19
CA SER A 48 -5.91 6.36 24.30
C SER A 48 -6.49 5.97 22.93
N PHE A 49 -7.22 4.87 22.89
CA PHE A 49 -8.07 4.53 21.76
C PHE A 49 -9.31 5.44 21.73
N PRO A 50 -9.85 5.82 20.54
CA PRO A 50 -9.46 5.38 19.20
C PRO A 50 -8.38 6.25 18.53
N LEU A 51 -7.99 7.36 19.14
CA LEU A 51 -7.01 8.31 18.58
C LEU A 51 -5.69 7.63 18.20
N ARG A 52 -5.23 6.69 19.03
CA ARG A 52 -4.04 5.88 18.76
C ARG A 52 -4.07 5.19 17.39
N THR A 53 -5.21 4.58 17.04
CA THR A 53 -5.37 3.85 15.77
C THR A 53 -5.30 4.80 14.57
N TYR A 54 -5.92 5.98 14.67
CA TYR A 54 -5.85 6.99 13.60
C TYR A 54 -4.44 7.51 13.41
N LEU A 55 -3.74 7.87 14.49
CA LEU A 55 -2.35 8.32 14.43
C LEU A 55 -1.42 7.22 13.89
N THR A 56 -1.63 5.97 14.30
CA THR A 56 -0.90 4.81 13.78
C THR A 56 -1.06 4.69 12.27
N ASN A 57 -2.30 4.74 11.75
CA ASN A 57 -2.55 4.66 10.31
C ASN A 57 -1.90 5.82 9.55
N ILE A 58 -1.92 7.04 10.11
CA ILE A 58 -1.26 8.19 9.51
C ILE A 58 0.27 7.99 9.44
N PHE A 59 0.92 7.60 10.55
CA PHE A 59 2.36 7.40 10.56
C PHE A 59 2.81 6.22 9.71
N GLN A 60 2.07 5.11 9.77
CA GLN A 60 2.28 3.96 8.91
C GLN A 60 2.16 4.33 7.44
N PHE A 61 1.17 5.15 7.07
CA PHE A 61 1.02 5.66 5.71
C PHE A 61 2.22 6.52 5.28
N ILE A 62 2.65 7.46 6.12
CA ILE A 62 3.76 8.39 5.81
C ILE A 62 5.06 7.61 5.52
N ILE A 63 5.39 6.60 6.32
CA ILE A 63 6.60 5.79 6.08
C ILE A 63 6.37 4.83 4.91
N GLY A 64 5.21 4.17 4.89
CA GLY A 64 4.86 3.18 3.89
C GLY A 64 4.85 3.75 2.46
N VAL A 65 4.37 4.98 2.27
CA VAL A 65 4.30 5.60 0.93
C VAL A 65 5.69 5.86 0.34
N ILE A 66 6.66 6.23 1.18
CA ILE A 66 8.05 6.48 0.74
C ILE A 66 8.69 5.17 0.28
N VAL A 67 8.58 4.11 1.09
CA VAL A 67 9.12 2.79 0.74
C VAL A 67 8.42 2.24 -0.51
N SER A 68 7.10 2.35 -0.55
CA SER A 68 6.29 1.89 -1.68
C SER A 68 6.66 2.58 -2.99
N TYR A 69 7.01 3.88 -2.98
CA TYR A 69 7.48 4.59 -4.17
C TYR A 69 8.72 3.93 -4.77
N PHE A 70 9.76 3.74 -3.97
CA PHE A 70 11.02 3.17 -4.44
C PHE A 70 10.87 1.72 -4.89
N LEU A 71 10.06 0.93 -4.18
CA LEU A 71 9.73 -0.43 -4.59
C LEU A 71 8.97 -0.47 -5.91
N SER A 72 7.99 0.43 -6.08
CA SER A 72 7.21 0.51 -7.32
C SER A 72 8.14 0.85 -8.49
N ARG A 73 9.00 1.86 -8.32
CA ARG A 73 9.95 2.29 -9.34
C ARG A 73 10.90 1.17 -9.74
N LYS A 74 11.55 0.53 -8.77
CA LYS A 74 12.58 -0.50 -9.02
C LYS A 74 12.00 -1.84 -9.47
N PHE A 75 10.94 -2.33 -8.84
CA PHE A 75 10.46 -3.69 -9.08
C PHE A 75 9.33 -3.74 -10.11
N ILE A 76 8.33 -2.87 -9.99
CA ILE A 76 7.17 -2.88 -10.92
C ILE A 76 7.61 -2.37 -12.29
N PHE A 77 8.30 -1.23 -12.33
CA PHE A 77 8.65 -0.56 -13.59
C PHE A 77 10.11 -0.75 -14.04
N LYS A 78 10.95 -1.44 -13.24
CA LYS A 78 12.39 -1.66 -13.54
C LYS A 78 13.17 -0.37 -13.78
N LEU A 79 12.72 0.74 -13.23
CA LEU A 79 13.37 2.05 -13.33
C LEU A 79 14.48 2.18 -12.29
N LYS A 80 15.54 2.92 -12.63
CA LYS A 80 16.64 3.22 -11.70
C LYS A 80 16.15 4.12 -10.57
N LEU A 81 16.52 3.79 -9.33
CA LEU A 81 16.11 4.55 -8.15
C LEU A 81 16.58 6.02 -8.18
N ASN A 82 17.79 6.27 -8.70
CA ASN A 82 18.43 7.59 -8.64
C ASN A 82 17.97 8.56 -9.74
N ASP A 83 17.26 8.07 -10.77
CA ASP A 83 16.81 8.87 -11.90
C ASP A 83 15.39 9.44 -11.69
N GLY A 84 14.84 9.33 -10.47
CA GLY A 84 13.50 9.80 -10.14
C GLY A 84 13.45 11.31 -9.93
N SER A 85 12.49 12.00 -10.54
CA SER A 85 12.28 13.43 -10.29
C SER A 85 11.43 13.66 -9.04
N TYR A 86 11.64 14.78 -8.35
CA TYR A 86 10.77 15.20 -7.24
C TYR A 86 9.30 15.29 -7.66
N LYS A 87 9.01 15.74 -8.89
CA LYS A 87 7.64 15.82 -9.43
C LYS A 87 6.98 14.43 -9.50
N GLU A 88 7.71 13.41 -9.93
CA GLU A 88 7.22 12.03 -9.95
C GLU A 88 6.94 11.53 -8.53
N PHE A 89 7.85 11.77 -7.60
CA PHE A 89 7.66 11.39 -6.19
C PHE A 89 6.41 12.05 -5.60
N PHE A 90 6.23 13.36 -5.78
CA PHE A 90 5.04 14.06 -5.30
C PHE A 90 3.75 13.56 -5.96
N LYS A 91 3.74 13.29 -7.28
CA LYS A 91 2.60 12.65 -7.95
C LYS A 91 2.27 11.29 -7.31
N TYR A 92 3.31 10.48 -7.04
CA TYR A 92 3.13 9.19 -6.38
C TYR A 92 2.51 9.34 -4.99
N VAL A 93 3.03 10.25 -4.17
CA VAL A 93 2.51 10.52 -2.82
C VAL A 93 1.06 11.00 -2.89
N SER A 94 0.75 11.97 -3.76
CA SER A 94 -0.61 12.49 -3.96
C SER A 94 -1.62 11.40 -4.30
N ILE A 95 -1.30 10.52 -5.25
CA ILE A 95 -2.17 9.39 -5.62
C ILE A 95 -2.25 8.37 -4.49
N SER A 96 -1.16 8.20 -3.73
CA SER A 96 -1.11 7.20 -2.68
C SER A 96 -1.99 7.54 -1.48
N PHE A 97 -2.44 8.79 -1.31
CA PHE A 97 -3.44 9.16 -0.29
C PHE A 97 -4.75 8.38 -0.42
N ILE A 98 -5.07 7.84 -1.60
CA ILE A 98 -6.20 6.92 -1.75
C ILE A 98 -6.03 5.69 -0.83
N ASN A 99 -4.80 5.23 -0.59
CA ASN A 99 -4.51 4.13 0.35
C ASN A 99 -4.69 4.52 1.83
N LEU A 100 -4.84 5.82 2.14
CA LEU A 100 -5.18 6.29 3.47
C LEU A 100 -6.70 6.53 3.58
N PHE A 101 -7.25 7.28 2.63
CA PHE A 101 -8.65 7.68 2.66
C PHE A 101 -9.62 6.52 2.43
N VAL A 102 -9.32 5.60 1.50
CA VAL A 102 -10.23 4.47 1.21
C VAL A 102 -10.36 3.55 2.42
N PRO A 103 -9.28 3.07 3.06
CA PRO A 103 -9.42 2.26 4.28
C PRO A 103 -10.14 3.00 5.40
N LEU A 104 -9.79 4.27 5.67
CA LEU A 104 -10.45 5.07 6.71
C LEU A 104 -11.95 5.23 6.44
N PHE A 105 -12.32 5.48 5.18
CA PHE A 105 -13.72 5.63 4.78
C PHE A 105 -14.48 4.31 4.89
N VAL A 106 -13.91 3.19 4.44
CA VAL A 106 -14.53 1.87 4.58
C VAL A 106 -14.71 1.52 6.06
N TRP A 107 -13.72 1.78 6.90
CA TRP A 107 -13.82 1.55 8.35
C TRP A 107 -14.87 2.46 9.02
N PHE A 108 -14.98 3.71 8.57
CA PHE A 108 -16.04 4.61 9.00
C PHE A 108 -17.43 4.06 8.65
N LEU A 109 -17.63 3.56 7.42
CA LEU A 109 -18.90 2.94 7.01
C LEU A 109 -19.23 1.68 7.81
N ILE A 110 -18.24 0.82 8.08
CA ILE A 110 -18.43 -0.38 8.91
C ILE A 110 -18.88 0.03 10.31
N ASN A 111 -18.31 1.09 10.88
CA ASN A 111 -18.70 1.58 12.20
C ASN A 111 -20.15 2.07 12.27
N LEU A 112 -20.66 2.68 11.20
CA LEU A 112 -22.07 3.06 11.13
C LEU A 112 -23.01 1.85 11.11
N TRP A 113 -22.53 0.67 10.68
CA TRP A 113 -23.33 -0.54 10.55
C TRP A 113 -23.19 -1.48 11.77
N ASN A 114 -21.96 -1.85 12.13
CA ASN A 114 -21.66 -2.76 13.23
C ASN A 114 -20.20 -2.62 13.69
N GLU A 115 -20.01 -1.89 14.79
CA GLU A 115 -18.69 -1.66 15.40
C GLU A 115 -17.99 -2.93 15.91
N ASN A 116 -18.74 -4.00 16.20
CA ASN A 116 -18.17 -5.25 16.71
C ASN A 116 -17.25 -5.94 15.70
N TRP A 117 -17.35 -5.62 14.41
CA TRP A 117 -16.46 -6.16 13.38
C TRP A 117 -15.02 -5.66 13.52
N GLN A 118 -14.81 -4.49 14.13
CA GLN A 118 -13.46 -3.98 14.42
C GLN A 118 -12.80 -4.71 15.59
N GLN A 119 -13.61 -5.33 16.46
CA GLN A 119 -13.14 -6.04 17.64
C GLN A 119 -12.75 -7.49 17.33
N ASN A 120 -13.17 -8.01 16.18
CA ASN A 120 -12.84 -9.35 15.72
C ASN A 120 -11.62 -9.31 14.79
N GLU A 121 -10.52 -9.92 15.25
CA GLU A 121 -9.24 -9.97 14.55
C GLU A 121 -9.35 -10.55 13.12
N LEU A 122 -10.15 -11.61 12.95
CA LEU A 122 -10.33 -12.26 11.65
C LEU A 122 -11.04 -11.33 10.66
N TYR A 123 -12.08 -10.62 11.09
CA TYR A 123 -12.78 -9.66 10.22
C TYR A 123 -11.91 -8.46 9.88
N VAL A 124 -11.14 -7.94 10.83
CA VAL A 124 -10.15 -6.88 10.58
C VAL A 124 -9.14 -7.30 9.52
N LEU A 125 -8.63 -8.52 9.61
CA LEU A 125 -7.65 -9.03 8.65
C LEU A 125 -8.24 -9.23 7.26
N ILE A 126 -9.43 -9.84 7.17
CA ILE A 126 -10.12 -10.09 5.89
C ILE A 126 -10.47 -8.75 5.20
N ILE A 127 -11.11 -7.83 5.92
CA ILE A 127 -11.55 -6.54 5.37
C ILE A 127 -10.35 -5.72 4.90
N THR A 128 -9.31 -5.60 5.74
CA THR A 128 -8.07 -4.91 5.37
C THR A 128 -7.44 -5.54 4.13
N THR A 129 -7.34 -6.87 4.07
CA THR A 129 -6.77 -7.57 2.91
C THR A 129 -7.59 -7.33 1.64
N LEU A 130 -8.92 -7.33 1.73
CA LEU A 130 -9.80 -7.08 0.58
C LEU A 130 -9.67 -5.64 0.06
N ILE A 131 -9.65 -4.64 0.96
CA ILE A 131 -9.47 -3.23 0.58
C ILE A 131 -8.11 -3.05 -0.13
N HIS A 132 -7.04 -3.53 0.50
CA HIS A 132 -5.69 -3.38 -0.06
C HIS A 132 -5.48 -4.22 -1.32
N GLY A 133 -6.11 -5.38 -1.46
CA GLY A 133 -6.00 -6.23 -2.64
C GLY A 133 -6.78 -5.71 -3.84
N SER A 134 -8.01 -5.24 -3.62
CA SER A 134 -8.90 -4.75 -4.69
C SER A 134 -8.40 -3.46 -5.34
N ILE A 135 -7.66 -2.63 -4.61
CA ILE A 135 -7.17 -1.36 -5.14
C ILE A 135 -5.93 -1.50 -6.04
N LEU A 136 -5.21 -2.63 -5.98
CA LEU A 136 -3.93 -2.80 -6.68
C LEU A 136 -4.02 -2.66 -8.21
N PRO A 137 -5.00 -3.24 -8.93
CA PRO A 137 -5.09 -3.08 -10.38
C PRO A 137 -5.30 -1.62 -10.79
N VAL A 138 -6.19 -0.91 -10.09
CA VAL A 138 -6.46 0.52 -10.34
C VAL A 138 -5.20 1.34 -10.08
N LYS A 139 -4.52 1.06 -8.96
CA LYS A 139 -3.27 1.70 -8.56
C LYS A 139 -2.16 1.49 -9.60
N TYR A 140 -2.03 0.27 -10.12
CA TYR A 140 -1.09 -0.03 -11.20
C TYR A 140 -1.34 0.85 -12.43
N LEU A 141 -2.60 0.94 -12.89
CA LEU A 141 -2.95 1.76 -14.04
C LEU A 141 -2.63 3.24 -13.79
N ILE A 142 -3.01 3.78 -12.62
CA ILE A 142 -2.72 5.17 -12.29
C ILE A 142 -1.20 5.41 -12.25
N TYR A 143 -0.44 4.52 -11.63
CA TYR A 143 1.01 4.63 -11.57
C TYR A 143 1.66 4.62 -12.95
N LYS A 144 1.25 3.68 -13.80
CA LYS A 144 1.78 3.56 -15.16
C LYS A 144 1.48 4.80 -16.01
N PHE A 145 0.23 5.26 -16.02
CA PHE A 145 -0.21 6.28 -16.96
C PHE A 145 -0.06 7.72 -16.46
N PHE A 146 0.05 7.94 -15.15
CA PHE A 146 0.08 9.29 -14.57
C PHE A 146 1.34 9.58 -13.76
N VAL A 147 1.87 8.61 -13.03
CA VAL A 147 3.06 8.83 -12.17
C VAL A 147 4.34 8.63 -12.97
N PHE A 148 4.57 7.40 -13.43
CA PHE A 148 5.83 6.99 -14.06
C PHE A 148 5.85 7.21 -15.57
N LYS A 149 4.78 7.76 -16.16
CA LYS A 149 4.66 8.00 -17.61
C LYS A 149 5.88 8.70 -18.21
N ASP A 150 6.42 9.70 -17.52
CA ASP A 150 7.55 10.49 -18.03
C ASP A 150 8.90 9.76 -17.88
N SER A 151 8.94 8.68 -17.09
CA SER A 151 10.13 7.85 -16.83
C SER A 151 10.11 6.49 -17.56
N LEU A 152 8.97 6.09 -18.11
CA LEU A 152 8.74 4.85 -18.86
C LEU A 152 8.97 5.04 -20.35
#